data_AF-A0A369FLJ0-F1
#
_entry.id   AF-A0A369FLJ0-F1
#
_cell.length_a   1.000
_cell.length_b   1.000
_cell.length_c   1.000
_cell.angle_alpha   90.00
_cell.angle_beta   90.00
_cell.angle_gamma   90.00
#
_symmetry.space_group_name_H-M   'P 1'
#
loop_
_entity.id
_entity.type
_entity.pdbx_description
1 polymer ?
#
loop_
_entity_poly.entity_id
_entity_poly.type
_entity_poly.pdbx_seq_one_letter_code
_entity_poly.pdbx_strand_id
1 'polypeptide(L)'
;LNIMKASPHNNNVWGATYNTRNNVTTDAGAGFEQTLTGMTVGIDSRNDIPEGITTLGAFMGYSHSHIGFDRGGHGSVGSYSLGGYASWEHESGFYLDGVVKLNRFKSNVAGKMSSGGAANGSYHSNGLGGHIETGMRFTDGNWNLTPYASLTGFTADNPEYHLS
;
A
#
# COMPACT_ATOMS: atom_id res chain seq x y z
N LEU A 1 -15.97 -22.80 -5.86
CA LEU A 1 -17.09 -22.40 -4.97
C LEU A 1 -18.04 -21.57 -5.83
N ASN A 2 -19.22 -22.08 -6.14
CA ASN A 2 -20.21 -21.35 -6.95
C ASN A 2 -20.85 -20.27 -6.09
N ILE A 3 -20.81 -19.02 -6.56
CA ILE A 3 -21.49 -17.89 -5.91
C ILE A 3 -22.75 -17.59 -6.71
N MET A 4 -23.88 -17.67 -6.03
CA MET A 4 -25.23 -17.55 -6.59
C MET A 4 -25.47 -16.17 -7.21
N LYS A 5 -26.13 -16.15 -8.39
CA LYS A 5 -26.71 -14.94 -9.00
C LYS A 5 -27.95 -14.50 -8.22
N ALA A 6 -27.96 -13.28 -7.68
CA ALA A 6 -29.18 -12.52 -7.40
C ALA A 6 -28.91 -10.99 -7.30
N SER A 7 -29.54 -10.24 -8.22
CA SER A 7 -29.80 -8.78 -8.28
C SER A 7 -28.67 -7.79 -8.65
N PRO A 8 -29.00 -6.71 -9.40
CA PRO A 8 -28.08 -5.86 -10.16
C PRO A 8 -27.44 -4.75 -9.31
N HIS A 9 -26.92 -5.11 -8.14
CA HIS A 9 -26.08 -4.20 -7.38
C HIS A 9 -24.63 -4.56 -7.68
N ASN A 10 -24.08 -3.90 -8.69
CA ASN A 10 -22.70 -4.01 -9.13
C ASN A 10 -21.68 -3.47 -8.10
N ASN A 11 -22.11 -3.27 -6.85
CA ASN A 11 -21.31 -2.66 -5.81
C ASN A 11 -20.81 -3.72 -4.83
N ASN A 12 -19.52 -3.72 -4.56
CA ASN A 12 -18.85 -4.65 -3.66
C ASN A 12 -18.33 -3.92 -2.42
N VAL A 13 -18.22 -4.65 -1.31
CA VAL A 13 -17.52 -4.22 -0.09
C VAL A 13 -16.48 -5.26 0.23
N TRP A 14 -15.25 -4.84 0.48
CA TRP A 14 -14.15 -5.75 0.77
C TRP A 14 -13.30 -5.24 1.93
N GLY A 15 -12.55 -6.16 2.53
CA GLY A 15 -11.58 -5.87 3.57
C GLY A 15 -10.35 -6.75 3.41
N ALA A 16 -9.17 -6.18 3.66
CA ALA A 16 -7.89 -6.88 3.61
C ALA A 16 -7.09 -6.57 4.87
N THR A 17 -6.37 -7.57 5.38
CA THR A 17 -5.38 -7.40 6.45
C THR A 17 -4.05 -7.93 5.95
N TYR A 18 -2.95 -7.32 6.40
CA TYR A 18 -1.61 -7.73 6.00
C TYR A 18 -0.63 -7.59 7.16
N ASN A 19 0.35 -8.49 7.18
CA ASN A 19 1.48 -8.47 8.09
C ASN A 19 2.74 -8.78 7.28
N THR A 20 3.73 -7.88 7.33
CA THR A 20 4.96 -7.99 6.56
C THR A 20 6.15 -7.70 7.47
N ARG A 21 7.16 -8.58 7.42
CA ARG A 21 8.44 -8.37 8.09
C ARG A 21 9.52 -8.11 7.05
N ASN A 22 10.18 -6.96 7.15
CA ASN A 22 11.27 -6.55 6.28
C ASN A 22 12.56 -6.47 7.11
N ASN A 23 13.59 -7.18 6.67
CA ASN A 23 14.91 -7.13 7.28
C ASN A 23 15.86 -6.47 6.29
N VAL A 24 16.35 -5.29 6.63
CA VAL A 24 17.30 -4.55 5.80
C VAL A 24 18.66 -4.61 6.46
N THR A 25 19.62 -5.21 5.78
CA THR A 25 21.03 -5.23 6.19
C THR A 25 21.80 -4.19 5.39
N THR A 26 22.67 -3.42 6.05
CA THR A 26 23.56 -2.49 5.36
C THR A 26 25.01 -2.86 5.66
N ASP A 27 25.91 -2.74 4.69
CA ASP A 27 27.33 -3.09 4.83
C ASP A 27 28.04 -2.29 5.94
N ALA A 28 27.49 -1.12 6.29
CA ALA A 28 27.96 -0.31 7.40
C ALA A 28 27.49 -0.83 8.78
N GLY A 29 26.63 -1.85 8.86
CA GLY A 29 26.08 -2.35 10.13
C GLY A 29 25.01 -1.43 10.72
N ALA A 30 24.26 -0.72 9.86
CA ALA A 30 23.09 0.09 10.22
C ALA A 30 21.80 -0.59 9.72
N GLY A 31 21.71 -1.91 9.92
CA GLY A 31 20.52 -2.66 9.56
C GLY A 31 19.34 -2.33 10.47
N PHE A 32 18.15 -2.62 9.98
CA PHE A 32 16.92 -2.53 10.76
C PHE A 32 15.96 -3.64 10.40
N GLU A 33 15.21 -4.09 11.40
CA GLU A 33 14.05 -4.95 11.22
C GLU A 33 12.77 -4.13 11.35
N GLN A 34 11.85 -4.32 10.41
CA GLN A 34 10.56 -3.66 10.40
C GLN A 34 9.45 -4.71 10.38
N THR A 35 8.48 -4.61 11.30
CA THR A 35 7.23 -5.36 11.23
C THR A 35 6.07 -4.40 10.99
N LEU A 36 5.43 -4.51 9.82
CA LEU A 36 4.29 -3.72 9.39
C LEU A 36 3.02 -4.56 9.48
N THR A 37 2.03 -4.11 10.24
CA THR A 37 0.69 -4.69 10.27
C THR A 37 -0.34 -3.65 9.85
N GLY A 38 -1.32 -4.03 9.04
CA GLY A 38 -2.36 -3.10 8.63
C GLY A 38 -3.66 -3.77 8.23
N MET A 39 -4.69 -2.95 8.14
CA MET A 39 -6.00 -3.30 7.61
C MET A 39 -6.48 -2.21 6.66
N THR A 40 -7.17 -2.62 5.62
CA THR A 40 -7.82 -1.75 4.63
C THR A 40 -9.23 -2.24 4.41
N VAL A 41 -10.18 -1.31 4.30
CA VAL A 41 -11.56 -1.60 3.88
C VAL A 41 -11.90 -0.71 2.70
N GLY A 42 -12.71 -1.23 1.78
CA GLY A 42 -13.05 -0.53 0.57
C GLY A 42 -14.43 -0.89 0.04
N ILE A 43 -14.88 -0.02 -0.85
CA ILE A 43 -16.09 -0.20 -1.65
C ILE A 43 -15.74 0.05 -3.10
N ASP A 44 -16.36 -0.70 -4.00
CA ASP A 44 -16.23 -0.48 -5.44
C ASP A 44 -17.52 -0.77 -6.18
N SER A 45 -17.58 -0.29 -7.41
CA SER A 45 -18.64 -0.55 -8.37
C SER A 45 -18.04 -1.08 -9.66
N ARG A 46 -18.54 -2.22 -10.14
CA ARG A 46 -18.10 -2.90 -11.36
C ARG A 46 -19.15 -2.74 -12.45
N ASN A 47 -18.91 -1.94 -13.47
CA ASN A 47 -19.88 -1.62 -14.50
C ASN A 47 -19.48 -2.22 -15.84
N ASP A 48 -20.42 -2.90 -16.49
CA ASP A 48 -20.25 -3.36 -17.87
C ASP A 48 -20.25 -2.15 -18.81
N ILE A 49 -19.29 -2.12 -19.73
CA ILE A 49 -19.17 -1.12 -20.80
C ILE A 49 -19.10 -1.86 -22.14
N PRO A 50 -19.32 -1.19 -23.29
CA PRO A 50 -19.09 -1.84 -24.57
C PRO A 50 -17.68 -2.45 -24.60
N GLU A 51 -17.60 -3.75 -24.92
CA GLU A 51 -16.35 -4.49 -25.10
C GLU A 51 -15.50 -4.66 -23.82
N GLY A 52 -16.10 -4.52 -22.62
CA GLY A 52 -15.36 -4.77 -21.39
C GLY A 52 -16.08 -4.42 -20.09
N ILE A 53 -15.29 -4.32 -19.03
CA ILE A 53 -15.76 -4.03 -17.68
C ILE A 53 -14.86 -2.98 -17.06
N THR A 54 -15.46 -2.00 -16.38
CA THR A 54 -14.72 -1.04 -15.55
C THR A 54 -15.06 -1.22 -14.08
N THR A 55 -14.08 -1.05 -13.20
CA THR A 55 -14.27 -1.02 -11.75
C THR A 55 -13.75 0.29 -11.21
N LEU A 56 -14.55 0.99 -10.39
CA LEU A 56 -14.14 2.20 -9.68
C LEU A 56 -14.39 2.01 -8.20
N GLY A 57 -13.36 2.27 -7.38
CA GLY A 57 -13.45 2.06 -5.95
C GLY A 57 -12.71 3.10 -5.13
N ALA A 58 -13.06 3.14 -3.85
CA ALA A 58 -12.40 3.93 -2.83
C ALA A 58 -12.15 3.08 -1.59
N PHE A 59 -11.09 3.38 -0.87
CA PHE A 59 -10.71 2.63 0.32
C PHE A 59 -10.06 3.52 1.37
N MET A 60 -10.13 3.07 2.60
CA MET A 60 -9.40 3.64 3.72
C MET A 60 -8.72 2.53 4.51
N GLY A 61 -7.62 2.85 5.17
CA GLY A 61 -6.87 1.86 5.93
C GLY A 61 -6.05 2.45 7.05
N TYR A 62 -5.69 1.60 8.00
CA TYR A 62 -4.78 1.91 9.09
C TYR A 62 -3.64 0.90 9.09
N SER A 63 -2.42 1.39 9.33
CA SER A 63 -1.27 0.53 9.55
C SER A 63 -0.41 1.00 10.71
N HIS A 64 0.28 0.05 11.31
CA HIS A 64 1.26 0.27 12.35
C HIS A 64 2.54 -0.50 12.05
N SER A 65 3.67 0.16 12.19
CA SER A 65 4.99 -0.40 11.97
C SER A 65 5.84 -0.26 13.22
N HIS A 66 6.49 -1.34 13.63
CA HIS A 66 7.55 -1.33 14.64
C HIS A 66 8.91 -1.49 13.94
N ILE A 67 9.91 -0.70 14.33
CA ILE A 67 11.25 -0.70 13.75
C ILE A 67 12.27 -0.90 14.87
N GLY A 68 13.04 -1.98 14.79
CA GLY A 68 14.21 -2.22 15.64
C GLY A 68 15.49 -1.91 14.87
N PHE A 69 16.38 -1.10 15.45
CA PHE A 69 17.66 -0.76 14.84
C PHE A 69 18.80 -1.59 15.45
N ASP A 70 19.68 -2.15 14.61
CA ASP A 70 20.77 -3.03 15.05
C ASP A 70 21.80 -2.33 15.95
N ARG A 71 21.93 -1.00 15.82
CA ARG A 71 22.81 -0.16 16.64
C ARG A 71 22.17 0.34 17.95
N GLY A 72 20.97 -0.14 18.27
CA GLY A 72 20.18 0.28 19.43
C GLY A 72 19.22 1.44 19.13
N GLY A 73 18.05 1.41 19.77
CA GLY A 73 16.94 2.34 19.54
C GLY A 73 15.73 1.66 18.89
N HIS A 74 14.54 2.25 19.07
CA HIS A 74 13.31 1.73 18.47
C HIS A 74 12.49 2.86 17.85
N GLY A 75 11.87 2.56 16.72
CA GLY A 75 10.95 3.44 16.01
C GLY A 75 9.56 2.82 15.94
N SER A 76 8.55 3.67 15.87
CA SER A 76 7.20 3.24 15.49
C SER A 76 6.60 4.24 14.53
N VAL A 77 5.85 3.73 13.55
CA VAL A 77 5.14 4.55 12.57
C VAL A 77 3.71 4.06 12.49
N GLY A 78 2.75 4.90 12.89
CA GLY A 78 1.34 4.71 12.58
C GLY A 78 0.97 5.45 11.30
N SER A 79 0.07 4.90 10.48
CA SER A 79 -0.43 5.56 9.28
C SER A 79 -1.93 5.40 9.14
N TYR A 80 -2.61 6.50 8.78
CA TYR A 80 -3.96 6.46 8.23
C TYR A 80 -3.87 6.74 6.74
N SER A 81 -4.63 5.98 5.95
CA SER A 81 -4.63 6.10 4.50
C SER A 81 -6.03 6.22 3.94
N LEU A 82 -6.13 6.97 2.83
CA LEU A 82 -7.32 7.12 2.01
C LEU A 82 -6.88 7.03 0.56
N GLY A 83 -7.60 6.28 -0.27
CA GLY A 83 -7.24 6.13 -1.67
C GLY A 83 -8.42 5.77 -2.54
N GLY A 84 -8.15 5.76 -3.83
CA GLY A 84 -9.07 5.35 -4.87
C GLY A 84 -8.37 4.55 -5.93
N TYR A 85 -9.14 3.74 -6.65
CA TYR A 85 -8.62 2.95 -7.76
C TYR A 85 -9.64 2.87 -8.88
N ALA A 86 -9.12 2.75 -10.10
CA ALA A 86 -9.89 2.44 -11.29
C ALA A 86 -9.24 1.26 -12.00
N SER A 87 -10.05 0.39 -12.56
CA SER A 87 -9.61 -0.72 -13.39
C SER A 87 -10.49 -0.80 -14.63
N TRP A 88 -9.89 -1.16 -15.74
CA TRP A 88 -10.55 -1.44 -16.99
C TRP A 88 -10.02 -2.77 -17.54
N GLU A 89 -10.95 -3.65 -17.88
CA GLU A 89 -10.68 -4.96 -18.48
C GLU A 89 -11.45 -5.03 -19.80
N HIS A 90 -10.75 -5.26 -20.90
CA HIS A 90 -11.32 -5.40 -22.23
C HIS A 90 -11.53 -6.89 -22.56
N GLU A 91 -12.54 -7.21 -23.36
CA GLU A 91 -12.87 -8.60 -23.75
C GLU A 91 -11.72 -9.32 -24.47
N SER A 92 -10.78 -8.58 -25.07
CA SER A 92 -9.56 -9.14 -25.67
C SER A 92 -8.57 -9.73 -24.65
N GLY A 93 -8.81 -9.54 -23.35
CA GLY A 93 -7.91 -9.93 -22.26
C GLY A 93 -6.95 -8.82 -21.82
N PHE A 94 -6.95 -7.67 -22.49
CA PHE A 94 -6.18 -6.50 -22.06
C PHE A 94 -6.76 -5.92 -20.76
N TYR A 95 -5.89 -5.49 -19.86
CA TYR A 95 -6.31 -4.75 -18.68
C TYR A 95 -5.38 -3.58 -18.34
N LEU A 96 -5.96 -2.59 -17.66
CA LEU A 96 -5.27 -1.45 -17.09
C LEU A 96 -5.89 -1.17 -15.72
N ASP A 97 -5.06 -1.08 -14.68
CA ASP A 97 -5.46 -0.66 -13.36
C ASP A 97 -4.58 0.48 -12.84
N GLY A 98 -5.17 1.29 -11.98
CA GLY A 98 -4.50 2.44 -11.38
C GLY A 98 -5.02 2.67 -9.97
N VAL A 99 -4.11 2.99 -9.06
CA VAL A 99 -4.37 3.26 -7.65
C VAL A 99 -3.65 4.54 -7.25
N VAL A 100 -4.33 5.39 -6.48
CA VAL A 100 -3.73 6.53 -5.79
C VAL A 100 -4.05 6.46 -4.31
N LYS A 101 -3.06 6.70 -3.46
CA LYS A 101 -3.18 6.61 -2.00
C LYS A 101 -2.51 7.80 -1.31
N LEU A 102 -3.30 8.50 -0.51
CA LEU A 102 -2.84 9.50 0.43
C LEU A 102 -2.63 8.87 1.80
N ASN A 103 -1.58 9.27 2.49
CA ASN A 103 -1.20 8.73 3.80
C ASN A 103 -0.87 9.89 4.74
N ARG A 104 -1.28 9.76 5.99
CA ARG A 104 -0.81 10.60 7.10
C ARG A 104 -0.09 9.72 8.09
N PHE A 105 1.21 9.94 8.20
CA PHE A 105 2.10 9.20 9.08
C PHE A 105 2.27 9.95 10.40
N LYS A 106 2.29 9.18 11.49
CA LYS A 106 2.75 9.61 12.82
C LYS A 106 3.93 8.74 13.19
N SER A 107 5.10 9.35 13.27
CA SER A 107 6.35 8.68 13.56
C SER A 107 6.82 9.06 14.95
N ASN A 108 7.21 8.07 15.74
CA ASN A 108 7.90 8.27 17.01
C ASN A 108 9.24 7.53 16.94
N VAL A 109 10.33 8.26 17.17
CA VAL A 109 11.68 7.71 17.21
C VAL A 109 12.24 7.91 18.61
N ALA A 110 12.68 6.83 19.23
CA ALA A 110 13.47 6.85 20.45
C ALA A 110 14.89 6.33 20.11
N GLY A 111 15.78 7.26 19.78
CA GLY A 111 17.17 6.95 19.44
C GLY A 111 18.06 6.97 20.68
N LYS A 112 18.95 5.98 20.82
CA LYS A 112 20.06 6.01 21.80
C LYS A 112 21.26 6.66 21.12
N MET A 113 21.72 7.81 21.62
CA MET A 113 22.93 8.45 21.10
C MET A 113 24.18 7.73 21.62
N SER A 114 25.26 7.72 20.83
CA SER A 114 26.57 7.20 21.22
C SER A 114 27.18 7.92 22.45
N SER A 115 26.66 9.10 22.80
CA SER A 115 26.98 9.88 24.00
C SER A 115 26.21 9.45 25.27
N GLY A 116 25.29 8.48 25.18
CA GLY A 116 24.49 7.99 26.31
C GLY A 116 23.15 8.70 26.52
N GLY A 117 22.83 9.74 25.74
CA GLY A 117 21.54 10.45 25.77
C GLY A 117 20.42 9.74 24.95
N ALA A 118 19.17 10.00 25.31
CA ALA A 118 18.00 9.59 24.54
C ALA A 118 17.49 10.75 23.69
N ALA A 119 17.37 10.56 22.38
CA ALA A 119 16.73 11.50 21.47
C ALA A 119 15.33 10.99 21.13
N ASN A 120 14.33 11.61 21.74
CA ASN A 120 12.92 11.33 21.47
C ASN A 120 12.38 12.38 20.51
N GLY A 121 11.89 11.95 19.35
CA GLY A 121 11.25 12.83 18.37
C GLY A 121 9.91 12.26 17.94
N SER A 122 8.86 13.09 17.95
CA SER A 122 7.57 12.78 17.35
C SER A 122 7.28 13.74 16.20
N TYR A 123 6.98 13.22 15.03
CA TYR A 123 6.68 14.04 13.86
C TYR A 123 5.53 13.47 13.04
N HIS A 124 4.92 14.35 12.26
CA HIS A 124 3.87 14.00 11.31
C HIS A 124 4.37 14.29 9.90
N SER A 125 4.05 13.41 8.96
CA SER A 125 4.29 13.63 7.54
C SER A 125 3.09 13.16 6.74
N ASN A 126 2.90 13.77 5.58
CA ASN A 126 1.96 13.28 4.59
C ASN A 126 2.74 12.55 3.49
N GLY A 127 2.09 11.60 2.84
CA GLY A 127 2.67 10.96 1.66
C GLY A 127 1.63 10.64 0.62
N LEU A 128 2.04 10.75 -0.64
CA LEU A 128 1.26 10.43 -1.81
C LEU A 128 1.93 9.27 -2.54
N GLY A 129 1.19 8.19 -2.73
CA GLY A 129 1.61 7.04 -3.52
C GLY A 129 0.69 6.83 -4.71
N GLY A 130 1.27 6.35 -5.81
CA GLY A 130 0.55 5.96 -7.01
C GLY A 130 1.08 4.63 -7.54
N HIS A 131 0.19 3.84 -8.12
CA HIS A 131 0.53 2.61 -8.84
C HIS A 131 -0.31 2.56 -10.11
N ILE A 132 0.30 2.12 -11.21
CA ILE A 132 -0.40 1.81 -12.45
C ILE A 132 0.17 0.51 -13.00
N GLU A 133 -0.71 -0.38 -13.43
CA GLU A 133 -0.35 -1.67 -14.03
C GLU A 133 -1.18 -1.90 -15.29
N THR A 134 -0.57 -2.51 -16.29
CA THR A 134 -1.25 -2.97 -17.49
C THR A 134 -0.72 -4.32 -17.93
N GLY A 135 -1.58 -5.13 -18.55
CA GLY A 135 -1.20 -6.43 -19.03
C GLY A 135 -2.20 -7.01 -20.03
N MET A 136 -1.91 -8.24 -20.47
CA MET A 136 -2.73 -8.97 -21.42
C MET A 136 -2.90 -10.41 -20.93
N ARG A 137 -4.13 -10.89 -20.80
CA ARG A 137 -4.43 -12.26 -20.39
C ARG A 137 -4.56 -13.17 -21.60
N PHE A 138 -3.71 -14.19 -21.67
CA PHE A 138 -3.79 -15.27 -22.64
C PHE A 138 -4.26 -16.54 -21.92
N THR A 139 -5.37 -17.10 -22.37
CA THR A 139 -5.92 -18.37 -21.84
C THR A 139 -5.99 -19.37 -22.99
N ASP A 140 -5.34 -20.53 -22.84
CA ASP A 140 -5.43 -21.64 -23.80
C ASP A 140 -5.62 -22.97 -23.04
N GLY A 141 -6.83 -23.51 -23.10
CA GLY A 141 -7.23 -24.68 -22.32
C GLY A 141 -7.05 -24.45 -20.81
N ASN A 142 -6.08 -25.16 -20.21
CA ASN A 142 -5.74 -25.04 -18.79
C ASN A 142 -4.56 -24.09 -18.51
N TRP A 143 -3.93 -23.55 -19.55
CA TRP A 143 -2.79 -22.64 -19.42
C TRP A 143 -3.26 -21.19 -19.39
N ASN A 144 -2.70 -20.43 -18.45
CA ASN A 144 -2.94 -19.00 -18.31
C ASN A 144 -1.60 -18.28 -18.24
N LEU A 145 -1.37 -17.33 -19.14
CA LEU A 145 -0.18 -16.49 -19.17
C LEU A 145 -0.63 -15.02 -19.18
N THR A 146 -0.09 -14.22 -18.27
CA THR A 146 -0.40 -12.79 -18.19
C THR A 146 0.89 -11.98 -18.11
N PRO A 147 1.50 -11.58 -19.26
CA PRO A 147 2.52 -10.54 -19.24
C PRO A 147 1.92 -9.24 -18.73
N TYR A 148 2.68 -8.55 -17.87
CA TYR A 148 2.29 -7.27 -17.29
C TYR A 148 3.50 -6.34 -17.16
N ALA A 149 3.21 -5.05 -17.06
CA ALA A 149 4.16 -4.01 -16.72
C ALA A 149 3.51 -3.06 -15.73
N SER A 150 4.25 -2.64 -14.70
CA SER A 150 3.74 -1.73 -13.69
C SER A 150 4.76 -0.69 -13.28
N LEU A 151 4.25 0.45 -12.82
CA LEU A 151 5.03 1.57 -12.31
C LEU A 151 4.46 1.98 -10.95
N THR A 152 5.33 2.07 -9.95
CA THR A 152 4.98 2.54 -8.61
C THR A 152 5.78 3.77 -8.26
N GLY A 153 5.11 4.79 -7.74
CA GLY A 153 5.75 6.00 -7.23
C GLY A 153 5.25 6.34 -5.83
N PHE A 154 6.13 6.89 -5.00
CA PHE A 154 5.78 7.37 -3.67
C PHE A 154 6.61 8.61 -3.33
N THR A 155 5.96 9.60 -2.74
CA THR A 155 6.60 10.78 -2.17
C THR A 155 6.04 11.02 -0.78
N ALA A 156 6.86 11.50 0.14
CA ALA A 156 6.45 11.92 1.47
C ALA A 156 7.16 13.21 1.86
N ASP A 157 6.43 14.08 2.54
CA ASP A 157 7.00 15.31 3.07
C ASP A 157 7.96 14.97 4.22
N ASN A 158 9.12 15.62 4.24
CA ASN A 158 10.01 15.59 5.39
C ASN A 158 9.61 16.72 6.35
N PRO A 159 9.46 16.45 7.66
CA PRO A 159 9.27 17.52 8.63
C PRO A 159 10.47 18.48 8.61
N GLU A 160 10.20 19.79 8.56
CA GLU A 160 11.24 20.80 8.79
C GLU A 160 11.75 20.69 10.23
N TYR A 161 13.07 20.51 10.36
CA TYR A 161 13.75 20.50 11.65
C TYR A 161 13.89 21.93 12.16
N HIS A 162 13.00 22.34 13.06
CA HIS A 162 13.30 23.47 13.96
C HIS A 162 14.08 22.93 15.16
N LEU A 163 15.41 22.98 15.06
CA LEU A 163 16.28 22.97 16.23
C LEU A 163 16.24 24.40 16.80
N SER A 164 15.53 24.59 17.91
CA SER A 164 15.68 25.77 18.77
C SER A 164 16.91 25.63 19.65
#